data_AF-A0A7K9Y5W4-F1
#
_entry.id   AF-A0A7K9Y5W4-F1
#
_cell.length_a   1.000
_cell.length_b   1.000
_cell.length_c   1.000
_cell.angle_alpha   90.00
_cell.angle_beta   90.00
_cell.angle_gamma   90.00
#
_symmetry.space_group_name_H-M   'P 1'
#
loop_
_entity.id
_entity.type
_entity.pdbx_description
1 polymer ?
#
loop_
_entity_poly.entity_id
_entity_poly.type
_entity_poly.pdbx_seq_one_letter_code
_entity_poly.pdbx_strand_id
1 'polypeptide(L)' 'RVYGRNAAALSEALRGAVAALDVEINPQQPRRNSFEVSLVKEDGSTVQLWSGIGKGPPRKLKFPEPAAVVEALRSSLA' A
#
# COMPACT_ATOMS: atom_id res chain seq x y z
N ARG A 1 -9.28 10.75 -10.82
CA ARG A 1 -8.49 10.66 -9.56
C ARG A 1 -7.53 9.46 -9.65
N VAL A 2 -6.25 9.65 -10.01
CA VAL A 2 -5.29 8.53 -10.20
C VAL A 2 -4.93 7.83 -8.89
N TYR A 3 -4.67 8.58 -7.81
CA TYR A 3 -4.31 8.01 -6.51
C TYR A 3 -5.40 7.10 -5.94
N GLY A 4 -6.65 7.57 -5.91
CA GLY A 4 -7.78 6.80 -5.38
C GLY A 4 -8.04 5.50 -6.14
N ARG A 5 -7.93 5.51 -7.48
CA ARG A 5 -8.09 4.28 -8.29
C ARG A 5 -7.01 3.26 -7.99
N ASN A 6 -5.75 3.69 -7.87
CA ASN A 6 -4.64 2.79 -7.51
C ASN A 6 -4.77 2.27 -6.08
N ALA A 7 -5.24 3.10 -5.13
CA ALA A 7 -5.47 2.68 -3.75
C ALA A 7 -6.59 1.63 -3.66
N ALA A 8 -7.69 1.81 -4.40
CA ALA A 8 -8.79 0.84 -4.44
C ALA A 8 -8.33 -0.50 -5.05
N ALA A 9 -7.66 -0.47 -6.20
CA ALA A 9 -7.15 -1.69 -6.85
C ALA A 9 -6.15 -2.45 -5.97
N LEU A 10 -5.26 -1.74 -5.28
CA LEU A 10 -4.35 -2.36 -4.33
C LEU A 10 -5.09 -2.91 -3.11
N SER A 11 -6.11 -2.21 -2.61
CA SER A 11 -6.91 -2.68 -1.47
C SER A 11 -7.62 -4.00 -1.79
N GLU A 12 -8.23 -4.12 -2.97
CA GLU A 12 -8.85 -5.36 -3.44
C GLU A 12 -7.83 -6.52 -3.52
N ALA A 13 -6.64 -6.25 -4.08
CA ALA A 13 -5.59 -7.25 -4.16
C ALA A 13 -5.09 -7.72 -2.78
N LEU A 14 -4.92 -6.82 -1.82
CA LEU A 14 -4.49 -7.14 -0.46
C LEU A 14 -5.55 -7.98 0.28
N ARG A 15 -6.83 -7.58 0.21
CA ARG A 15 -7.95 -8.33 0.80
C ARG A 15 -8.12 -9.71 0.16
N GLY A 16 -7.90 -9.82 -1.15
CA GLY A 16 -7.92 -11.10 -1.86
C GLY A 16 -6.75 -12.03 -1.51
N ALA A 17 -5.59 -11.47 -1.14
CA ALA A 17 -4.42 -12.25 -0.78
C ALA A 17 -4.44 -12.78 0.66
N VAL A 18 -5.06 -12.04 1.59
CA VAL A 18 -5.16 -12.40 3.01
C VAL A 18 -6.60 -12.11 3.49
N ALA A 19 -7.40 -13.16 3.63
CA ALA A 19 -8.86 -13.04 3.85
C ALA A 19 -9.26 -12.28 5.13
N ALA A 20 -8.43 -12.31 6.17
CA ALA A 20 -8.68 -11.63 7.45
C ALA A 20 -7.97 -10.27 7.60
N LEU A 21 -7.32 -9.77 6.54
CA LEU A 21 -6.60 -8.50 6.59
C LEU A 21 -7.57 -7.32 6.52
N ASP A 22 -7.54 -6.48 7.55
CA ASP A 22 -8.16 -5.17 7.45
C ASP A 22 -7.29 -4.20 6.63
N VAL A 23 -7.93 -3.44 5.75
CA VAL A 23 -7.25 -2.53 4.82
C VAL A 23 -7.95 -1.18 4.81
N GLU A 24 -7.36 -0.21 5.48
CA GLU A 24 -7.86 1.15 5.55
C GLU A 24 -7.23 2.04 4.46
N ILE A 25 -8.05 2.80 3.74
CA ILE A 25 -7.56 3.82 2.80
C ILE A 25 -7.65 5.17 3.51
N ASN A 26 -6.49 5.68 3.97
CA ASN A 26 -6.28 7.03 4.52
C ASN A 26 -7.54 7.69 5.15
N PRO A 27 -7.82 7.44 6.45
CA PRO A 27 -8.97 8.05 7.12
C PRO A 27 -8.89 9.57 7.20
N GLN A 28 -7.66 10.10 7.14
CA GLN A 28 -7.35 11.52 7.16
C GLN A 28 -6.69 11.95 5.84
N GLN A 29 -6.65 13.25 5.58
CA GLN A 29 -6.02 13.78 4.37
C GLN A 29 -4.55 13.32 4.28
N PRO A 30 -4.17 12.55 3.24
CA PRO A 30 -2.82 12.03 3.15
C PRO A 30 -1.83 13.10 2.70
N ARG A 31 -0.53 12.83 2.90
CA ARG A 31 0.54 13.65 2.36
C ARG A 31 0.36 13.87 0.85
N ARG A 32 0.52 15.12 0.42
CA ARG A 32 0.36 15.50 -0.98
C ARG A 32 1.40 14.78 -1.86
N ASN A 33 0.93 14.26 -2.99
CA ASN A 33 1.74 13.66 -4.06
C ASN A 33 2.56 12.40 -3.66
N SER A 34 2.16 11.66 -2.62
CA SER A 34 2.76 10.37 -2.24
C SER A 34 1.75 9.22 -2.36
N PHE A 35 2.27 7.99 -2.47
CA PHE A 35 1.50 6.75 -2.43
C PHE A 35 2.30 5.79 -1.55
N GLU A 36 1.89 5.68 -0.30
CA GLU A 36 2.58 4.91 0.72
C GLU A 36 1.67 3.76 1.15
N VAL A 37 2.29 2.63 1.48
CA VAL A 37 1.60 1.44 1.95
C VAL A 37 2.38 0.90 3.13
N SER A 38 1.70 0.73 4.26
CA SER A 38 2.29 0.23 5.49
C SER A 38 1.43 -0.88 6.08
N LEU A 39 2.07 -1.89 6.64
CA LEU A 39 1.46 -2.91 7.48
C LEU A 39 1.64 -2.51 8.94
N VAL A 40 0.55 -2.47 9.69
CA VAL A 40 0.58 -2.37 11.15
C VAL A 40 0.41 -3.78 11.70
N LYS A 41 1.38 -4.24 12.51
CA LYS A 41 1.33 -5.56 13.16
C LYS A 41 0.58 -5.47 14.49
N GLU A 42 0.21 -6.64 15.05
CA GLU A 42 -0.50 -6.73 16.33
C GLU A 42 0.28 -6.13 17.51
N ASP A 43 1.62 -6.15 17.45
CA ASP A 43 2.51 -5.54 18.43
C ASP A 43 2.62 -4.00 18.30
N GLY A 44 1.86 -3.41 17.37
CA GLY A 44 1.86 -1.97 17.08
C GLY A 44 3.04 -1.51 16.22
N SER A 45 3.98 -2.40 15.86
CA SER A 45 5.06 -2.06 14.94
C SER A 45 4.53 -1.84 13.52
N THR A 46 5.18 -0.95 12.78
CA THR A 46 4.81 -0.63 11.40
C THR A 46 5.91 -1.02 10.44
N VAL A 47 5.56 -1.79 9.40
CA VAL A 47 6.45 -2.15 8.29
C VAL A 47 6.01 -1.43 7.03
N GLN A 48 6.93 -0.70 6.40
CA GLN A 48 6.65 -0.06 5.12
C GLN A 48 6.70 -1.10 3.99
N LEU A 49 5.57 -1.36 3.35
CA LEU A 49 5.48 -2.27 2.20
C LEU A 49 5.80 -1.56 0.87
N TRP A 50 5.51 -0.26 0.78
CA TRP A 50 5.84 0.55 -0.39
C TRP A 50 5.95 2.04 -0.05
N SER A 51 6.88 2.73 -0.71
CA SER A 51 6.94 4.19 -0.72
C SER A 51 7.06 4.74 -2.14
N GLY A 52 6.20 5.71 -2.45
CA GLY A 52 6.22 6.51 -3.66
C GLY A 52 6.90 7.87 -3.52
N ILE A 53 7.37 8.24 -2.30
CA ILE A 53 7.99 9.56 -2.03
C ILE A 53 9.27 9.77 -2.85
N GLY A 54 10.11 8.74 -3.00
CA GLY A 54 11.37 8.79 -3.76
C GLY A 54 11.27 8.37 -5.23
N LYS A 55 10.11 7.86 -5.66
CA LYS A 55 9.86 7.44 -7.05
C LYS A 55 9.55 8.70 -7.87
N GLY A 56 10.60 9.38 -8.31
CA GLY A 56 10.57 10.70 -8.99
C GLY A 56 9.71 10.75 -10.27
N PRO A 57 9.95 11.70 -11.18
CA PRO A 57 9.40 11.59 -12.53
C PRO A 57 9.94 10.31 -13.19
N PRO A 58 9.12 9.50 -13.89
CA PRO A 58 7.69 9.65 -14.18
C PRO A 58 6.72 9.19 -13.08
N ARG A 59 5.57 9.88 -12.96
CA ARG A 59 4.52 9.64 -11.94
C ARG A 59 4.04 8.19 -11.83
N LYS A 60 4.01 7.44 -12.93
CA LYS A 60 3.61 6.03 -12.94
C LYS A 60 4.42 5.17 -11.95
N LEU A 61 5.69 5.51 -11.71
CA LEU A 61 6.57 4.79 -10.80
C LEU A 61 6.19 4.95 -9.32
N LYS A 62 5.34 5.93 -8.98
CA LYS A 62 4.84 6.11 -7.61
C LYS A 62 3.86 5.01 -7.21
N PHE A 63 3.18 4.42 -8.18
CA PHE A 63 2.19 3.39 -7.95
C PHE A 63 2.86 2.03 -8.15
N PRO A 64 2.79 1.13 -7.18
CA PRO A 64 3.30 -0.22 -7.35
C PRO A 64 2.35 -1.05 -8.22
N GLU A 65 2.89 -2.12 -8.81
CA GLU A 65 2.05 -3.24 -9.22
C GLU A 65 1.46 -3.92 -7.97
N PRO A 66 0.15 -4.23 -7.91
CA PRO A 66 -0.46 -4.80 -6.71
C PRO A 66 0.21 -6.08 -6.23
N ALA A 67 0.63 -6.94 -7.16
CA ALA A 67 1.34 -8.18 -6.86
C ALA A 67 2.64 -7.94 -6.07
N ALA A 68 3.40 -6.89 -6.38
CA ALA A 68 4.65 -6.59 -5.69
C ALA A 68 4.43 -6.25 -4.20
N VAL A 69 3.32 -5.58 -3.89
CA VAL A 69 2.96 -5.25 -2.50
C VAL A 69 2.39 -6.46 -1.77
N VAL A 70 1.63 -7.32 -2.47
CA VAL A 70 1.14 -8.59 -1.90
C VAL A 70 2.30 -9.51 -1.52
N GLU A 71 3.33 -9.60 -2.36
CA GLU A 71 4.53 -10.38 -2.02
C GLU A 71 5.29 -9.76 -0.83
N ALA A 72 5.45 -8.43 -0.80
CA ALA A 72 6.03 -7.74 0.36
C ALA A 72 5.23 -7.97 1.66
N LEU A 73 3.89 -7.99 1.56
CA LEU A 73 3.00 -8.32 2.67
C LEU A 73 3.25 -9.75 3.17
N ARG A 74 3.22 -10.74 2.27
CA ARG A 74 3.44 -12.15 2.62
C ARG A 74 4.78 -12.36 3.31
N SER A 75 5.85 -11.75 2.78
CA SER A 75 7.18 -11.80 3.41
C SER A 75 7.25 -11.12 4.78
N SER A 76 6.36 -10.16 5.07
CA SER A 76 6.31 -9.46 6.36
C SER A 76 5.50 -10.20 7.42
N LEU A 77 4.64 -11.14 6.98
CA LEU A 77 3.78 -11.99 7.82
C LEU A 77 4.40 -13.36 8.11
N ALA A 78 5.36 -13.82 7.29
CA ALA A 78 6.15 -15.01 7.51
C ALA A 78 7.13 -14.83 8.68
#